data_AF-A0A3D2R7R7-F1
#
_entry.id   AF-A0A3D2R7R7-F1
#
_cell.length_a   1.000
_cell.length_b   1.000
_cell.length_c   1.000
_cell.angle_alpha   90.00
_cell.angle_beta   90.00
_cell.angle_gamma   90.00
#
_symmetry.space_group_name_H-M   'P 1'
#
loop_
_entity.id
_entity.type
_entity.pdbx_description
1 polymer ?
#
loop_
_entity_poly.entity_id
_entity_poly.type
_entity_poly.pdbx_seq_one_letter_code
_entity_poly.pdbx_strand_id
1 'polypeptide(L)'
;MKLTAHVSNLINRDSTNVSLGLVVSQNVSYVGFFDMQTPLLEQGFDRIPGGAIVAPQGTALHGNLASDPEKRLRLELYYTKPE
;
A
#
# COMPACT_ATOMS: atom_id res chain seq x y z
N MET A 1 -8.43 3.33 8.05
CA MET A 1 -8.03 1.90 8.04
C MET A 1 -6.55 1.84 8.36
N LYS A 2 -6.14 1.20 9.47
CA LYS A 2 -4.73 0.89 9.71
C LYS A 2 -4.42 -0.44 9.05
N LEU A 3 -3.34 -0.53 8.25
CA LEU A 3 -2.99 -1.74 7.51
C LEU A 3 -2.88 -2.97 8.44
N THR A 4 -2.25 -2.80 9.60
CA THR A 4 -2.15 -3.84 10.66
C THR A 4 -3.51 -4.38 11.09
N ALA A 5 -4.50 -3.50 11.29
CA ALA A 5 -5.84 -3.91 11.68
C ALA A 5 -6.56 -4.65 10.54
N HIS A 6 -6.33 -4.25 9.29
CA HIS A 6 -6.88 -4.95 8.14
C HIS A 6 -6.32 -6.36 8.01
N VAL A 7 -4.99 -6.52 8.08
CA VAL A 7 -4.34 -7.84 8.04
C VAL A 7 -4.83 -8.72 9.21
N SER A 8 -4.92 -8.16 10.42
CA SER A 8 -5.45 -8.89 11.58
C SER A 8 -6.90 -9.33 11.39
N ASN A 9 -7.75 -8.50 10.79
CA ASN A 9 -9.15 -8.85 10.53
C ASN A 9 -9.28 -9.89 9.41
N LEU A 10 -8.43 -9.82 8.38
CA LEU A 10 -8.39 -10.82 7.33
C LEU A 10 -8.04 -12.21 7.90
N ILE A 11 -7.07 -12.28 8.82
CA ILE A 11 -6.64 -13.55 9.42
C ILE A 11 -7.64 -14.05 10.49
N ASN A 12 -8.10 -13.18 11.38
CA ASN A 12 -8.84 -13.61 12.59
C ASN A 12 -10.37 -13.52 12.47
N ARG A 13 -10.89 -12.78 11.48
CA ARG A 13 -12.32 -12.47 11.37
C ARG A 13 -12.89 -12.73 9.98
N ASP A 14 -12.16 -13.43 9.12
CA ASP A 14 -12.57 -13.78 7.75
C ASP A 14 -13.12 -12.57 6.97
N SER A 15 -12.42 -11.43 7.09
CA SER A 15 -12.85 -10.18 6.44
C SER A 15 -12.61 -10.20 4.94
N THR A 16 -13.36 -9.39 4.20
CA THR A 16 -13.22 -9.27 2.74
C THR A 16 -11.82 -8.83 2.34
N ASN A 17 -11.22 -9.56 1.39
CA ASN A 17 -9.95 -9.18 0.78
C ASN A 17 -10.13 -7.99 -0.16
N VAL A 18 -9.20 -7.04 -0.14
CA VAL A 18 -9.21 -5.86 -1.00
C VAL A 18 -7.83 -5.63 -1.61
N SER A 19 -7.80 -5.12 -2.84
CA SER A 19 -6.56 -4.75 -3.51
C SER A 19 -5.92 -3.54 -2.84
N LEU A 20 -4.63 -3.63 -2.52
CA LEU A 20 -3.84 -2.54 -1.96
C LEU A 20 -2.89 -1.98 -3.02
N GLY A 21 -2.89 -0.65 -3.17
CA GLY A 21 -1.94 0.08 -4.01
C GLY A 21 -0.77 0.64 -3.19
N LEU A 22 0.44 0.58 -3.74
CA LEU A 22 1.64 1.18 -3.15
C LEU A 22 2.18 2.27 -4.07
N VAL A 23 2.56 3.40 -3.48
CA VAL A 23 3.05 4.58 -4.18
C VAL A 23 4.21 5.19 -3.41
N VAL A 24 5.21 5.70 -4.11
CA VAL A 24 6.29 6.50 -3.50
C VAL A 24 5.79 7.95 -3.38
N SER A 25 5.91 8.53 -2.18
CA SER A 25 5.61 9.95 -1.96
C SER A 25 6.84 10.67 -1.43
N GLN A 26 7.19 11.79 -2.06
CA GLN A 26 8.25 12.70 -1.59
C GLN A 26 7.78 13.61 -0.45
N ASN A 27 6.46 13.64 -0.18
CA ASN A 27 5.88 14.41 0.90
C ASN A 27 4.85 13.56 1.65
N VAL A 28 5.26 13.04 2.80
CA VAL A 28 4.40 12.19 3.65
C VAL A 28 3.25 12.95 4.31
N SER A 29 3.33 14.28 4.38
CA SER A 29 2.25 15.12 4.90
C SER A 29 1.15 15.37 3.87
N TYR A 30 1.45 15.17 2.58
CA TYR A 30 0.48 15.31 1.51
C TYR A 30 -0.19 13.95 1.18
N VAL A 31 -1.48 13.85 1.50
CA VAL A 31 -2.30 12.63 1.32
C VAL A 31 -3.43 12.81 0.30
N GLY A 32 -3.32 13.83 -0.56
CA GLY A 32 -4.33 14.15 -1.57
C GLY A 32 -4.33 13.22 -2.79
N PHE A 33 -5.48 13.14 -3.45
CA PHE A 33 -5.69 12.39 -4.70
C PHE A 33 -6.14 13.35 -5.80
N PHE A 34 -5.83 12.99 -7.05
CA PHE A 34 -6.28 13.69 -8.26
C PHE A 34 -7.11 12.77 -9.13
N ASP A 35 -8.13 13.32 -9.77
CA ASP A 35 -8.97 12.59 -10.70
C ASP A 35 -8.24 12.41 -12.03
N MET A 36 -8.32 11.21 -12.59
CA MET A 36 -7.71 10.85 -13.86
C MET A 36 -8.71 11.06 -14.99
N GLN A 37 -8.28 11.67 -16.09
CA GLN A 37 -9.10 11.78 -17.29
C GLN A 37 -9.35 10.43 -17.96
N THR A 38 -8.40 9.50 -17.84
CA THR A 38 -8.50 8.13 -18.34
C THR A 38 -8.19 7.17 -17.20
N PRO A 39 -9.13 6.28 -16.81
CA PRO A 39 -8.89 5.31 -15.75
C PRO A 39 -7.74 4.36 -16.10
N LEU A 40 -6.92 4.00 -15.12
CA LEU A 40 -5.83 3.05 -15.32
C LEU A 40 -6.32 1.60 -15.42
N LEU A 41 -7.43 1.29 -14.73
CA LEU A 41 -8.04 -0.04 -14.66
C LEU A 41 -9.53 0.08 -14.98
N GLU A 42 -10.09 -0.91 -15.70
CA GLU A 42 -11.51 -0.94 -16.05
C GLU A 42 -12.44 -0.95 -14.83
N GLN A 43 -11.95 -1.41 -13.68
CA GLN A 43 -12.69 -1.44 -12.42
C GLN A 43 -12.00 -0.58 -11.36
N GLY A 44 -12.46 0.66 -11.22
CA GLY A 44 -12.31 1.41 -9.96
C GLY A 44 -10.95 2.05 -9.67
N PHE A 45 -10.17 2.39 -10.70
CA PHE A 45 -8.96 3.21 -10.53
C PHE A 45 -9.04 4.48 -11.38
N ASP A 46 -9.82 5.44 -10.90
CA ASP A 46 -10.06 6.75 -11.51
C ASP A 46 -9.35 7.89 -10.78
N ARG A 47 -8.68 7.61 -9.64
CA ARG A 47 -7.95 8.60 -8.85
C ARG A 47 -6.53 8.12 -8.55
N ILE A 48 -5.57 9.02 -8.68
CA ILE A 48 -4.15 8.76 -8.38
C ILE A 48 -3.69 9.58 -7.17
N PRO A 49 -2.90 9.01 -6.24
CA PRO A 49 -2.27 9.80 -5.18
C PRO A 49 -1.38 10.88 -5.79
N GLY A 50 -1.51 12.14 -5.34
CA GLY A 50 -0.72 13.24 -5.92
C GLY A 50 0.79 13.11 -5.71
N GLY A 51 1.22 12.35 -4.70
CA GLY A 51 2.63 11.98 -4.52
C GLY A 51 3.22 11.24 -5.73
N ALA A 52 2.42 10.42 -6.42
CA ALA A 52 2.84 9.68 -7.62
C ALA A 52 3.15 10.61 -8.80
N ILE A 53 2.45 11.75 -8.89
CA ILE A 53 2.61 12.71 -9.98
C ILE A 53 3.95 13.46 -9.83
N VAL A 54 4.29 13.82 -8.58
CA VAL A 54 5.50 14.58 -8.28
C VAL A 54 6.76 13.70 -8.36
N ALA A 55 6.65 12.42 -8.01
CA ALA A 55 7.74 11.46 -8.11
C ALA A 55 7.33 10.21 -8.89
N PRO A 56 7.66 10.13 -10.20
CA PRO A 56 7.33 8.98 -11.03
C PRO A 56 8.23 7.75 -10.75
N GLN A 57 8.79 7.65 -9.53
CA GLN A 57 9.64 6.55 -9.12
C GLN A 57 8.77 5.32 -8.84
N GLY A 58 9.15 4.19 -9.44
CA GLY A 58 8.50 2.91 -9.20
C GLY A 58 9.01 2.22 -7.93
N THR A 59 8.16 1.39 -7.35
CA THR A 59 8.56 0.46 -6.28
C THR A 59 8.61 -0.95 -6.85
N ALA A 60 9.74 -1.64 -6.67
CA ALA A 60 9.86 -3.07 -6.96
C ALA A 60 9.72 -3.87 -5.67
N LEU A 61 8.64 -4.66 -5.54
CA LEU A 61 8.47 -5.56 -4.42
C LEU A 61 9.14 -6.90 -4.72
N HIS A 62 10.04 -7.31 -3.83
CA HIS A 62 10.67 -8.60 -3.86
C HIS A 62 9.86 -9.58 -2.99
N GLY A 63 9.45 -10.71 -3.56
CA GLY A 63 8.66 -11.72 -2.83
C GLY A 63 9.44 -12.40 -1.70
N ASN A 64 8.74 -13.24 -0.93
CA ASN A 64 9.33 -14.03 0.16
C ASN A 64 10.42 -15.01 -0.31
N LEU A 65 10.44 -15.38 -1.59
CA LEU A 65 11.43 -16.26 -2.22
C LEU A 65 12.55 -15.50 -2.95
N ALA A 66 12.77 -14.21 -2.67
CA ALA A 66 13.86 -13.45 -3.30
C ALA A 66 15.23 -14.10 -3.04
N SER A 67 16.10 -14.08 -4.06
CA SER A 67 17.46 -14.64 -3.99
C SER A 67 18.32 -13.94 -2.95
N ASP A 68 18.18 -12.62 -2.85
CA ASP A 68 18.79 -11.77 -1.82
C ASP A 68 17.94 -11.81 -0.53
N PRO A 69 18.43 -12.40 0.58
CA PRO A 69 17.69 -12.49 1.84
C PRO A 69 17.33 -11.14 2.47
N GLU A 70 18.10 -10.09 2.19
CA GLU A 70 17.84 -8.73 2.72
C GLU A 70 16.72 -8.01 1.98
N LYS A 71 16.41 -8.43 0.75
CA LYS A 71 15.31 -7.86 -0.04
C LYS A 71 13.99 -8.60 0.14
N ARG A 72 13.96 -9.74 0.84
CA ARG A 72 12.74 -10.52 1.04
C ARG A 72 11.70 -9.71 1.81
N LEU A 73 10.45 -9.76 1.34
CA LEU A 73 9.31 -9.15 2.04
C LEU A 73 9.19 -9.69 3.47
N ARG A 74 9.12 -8.79 4.45
CA ARG A 74 8.92 -9.08 5.88
C ARG A 74 7.71 -8.29 6.38
N LEU A 75 6.86 -8.92 7.20
CA LEU A 75 5.76 -8.25 7.88
C LEU A 75 6.19 -7.91 9.30
N GLU A 76 6.37 -6.63 9.59
CA GLU A 76 6.68 -6.15 10.94
C GLU A 76 5.40 -5.64 11.62
N LEU A 77 5.08 -6.21 12.78
CA LEU A 77 3.90 -5.86 13.56
C LEU A 77 4.33 -5.09 14.81
N TYR A 78 4.07 -3.78 14.82
CA TYR A 78 4.33 -2.93 15.97
C TYR A 78 3.09 -2.85 16.85
N TYR A 79 3.20 -3.39 18.07
CA TYR A 79 2.14 -3.32 19.08
C TYR A 79 2.45 -2.20 20.06
N THR A 80 1.56 -1.21 20.15
CA THR A 80 1.57 -0.25 21.25
C THR A 80 0.78 -0.84 22.41
N LYS A 81 1.32 -0.74 23.64
CA LYS A 81 0.54 -1.09 24.83
C LYS A 81 -0.70 -0.17 24.90
N PRO A 82 -1.90 -0.71 25.15
CA PRO A 82 -3.03 0.12 25.53
C PRO A 82 -2.74 0.76 26.89
N GLU A 83 -3.16 2.01 27.08
CA GLU A 83 -3.28 2.60 28.42
C GLU A 83 -4.42 1.94 29.21
#